data_AF-A0A7J0FCL2-F1
#
_entry.id   AF-A0A7J0FCL2-F1
#
_cell.length_a   1.000
_cell.length_b   1.000
_cell.length_c   1.000
_cell.angle_alpha   90.00
_cell.angle_beta   90.00
_cell.angle_gamma   90.00
#
_symmetry.space_group_name_H-M   'P 1'
#
loop_
_entity.id
_entity.type
_entity.pdbx_description
1 polymer ?
#
loop_
_entity_poly.entity_id
_entity_poly.type
_entity_poly.pdbx_seq_one_letter_code
_entity_poly.pdbx_strand_id
1 'polypeptide(L)'
;MAVRKRGTSEAAPANANPPTTTDSPIAPSKVGQILRVSLIFFVPYLYLIFSHYKIDSDLKRSILINAILSSAGFVVTLSMIPVASRYVLRRNLFGYDINKKGTRQGSVKV
;
A
#
# COMPACT_ATOMS: atom_id res chain seq x y z
N MET A 1 -19.26 -11.45 -58.12
CA MET A 1 -18.65 -10.15 -57.81
C MET A 1 -19.54 -9.37 -56.88
N ALA A 2 -19.15 -9.22 -55.61
CA ALA A 2 -19.67 -8.19 -54.71
C ALA A 2 -18.69 -8.06 -53.53
N VAL A 3 -17.64 -7.26 -53.74
CA VAL A 3 -16.65 -6.89 -52.72
C VAL A 3 -17.32 -5.92 -51.75
N ARG A 4 -17.52 -6.36 -50.50
CA ARG A 4 -18.04 -5.50 -49.44
C ARG A 4 -16.91 -4.58 -48.96
N LYS A 5 -16.91 -3.36 -49.52
CA LYS A 5 -16.06 -2.22 -49.17
C LYS A 5 -16.10 -1.96 -47.66
N ARG A 6 -14.97 -2.14 -46.97
CA ARG A 6 -14.78 -1.79 -45.56
C ARG A 6 -13.86 -0.57 -45.49
N GLY A 7 -14.38 0.54 -44.98
CA GLY A 7 -13.76 1.85 -44.86
C GLY A 7 -14.91 2.85 -44.79
N THR A 8 -15.13 3.61 -43.72
CA THR A 8 -14.21 4.33 -42.85
C THR A 8 -14.99 4.68 -41.59
N SER A 9 -14.48 4.33 -40.41
CA SER A 9 -14.88 5.03 -39.17
C SER A 9 -13.64 5.74 -38.66
N GLU A 10 -13.53 6.96 -39.15
CA GLU A 10 -12.88 8.14 -38.57
C GLU A 10 -12.17 7.90 -37.23
N ALA A 11 -10.85 8.07 -37.27
CA ALA A 11 -10.02 8.18 -36.09
C ALA A 11 -10.42 9.45 -35.31
N ALA A 12 -10.98 9.26 -34.12
CA ALA A 12 -11.12 10.35 -33.15
C ALA A 12 -9.71 10.85 -32.77
N PRO A 13 -9.49 12.17 -32.63
CA PRO A 13 -8.18 12.69 -32.31
C PRO A 13 -7.80 12.25 -30.89
N ALA A 14 -6.79 11.41 -30.81
CA ALA A 14 -6.09 11.07 -29.59
C ALA A 14 -5.26 12.27 -29.13
N ASN A 15 -5.92 13.29 -28.57
CA ASN A 15 -5.28 14.37 -27.83
C ASN A 15 -6.06 14.62 -26.54
N ALA A 16 -6.20 13.57 -25.73
CA ALA A 16 -6.39 13.74 -24.30
C ALA A 16 -5.00 13.71 -23.68
N ASN A 17 -4.46 14.89 -23.35
CA ASN A 17 -3.30 14.99 -22.47
C ASN A 17 -3.53 14.05 -21.27
N PRO A 18 -2.56 13.21 -20.89
CA PRO A 18 -2.73 12.39 -19.70
C PRO A 18 -3.05 13.35 -18.55
N PRO A 19 -4.13 13.12 -17.78
CA PRO A 19 -4.43 14.00 -16.68
C PRO A 19 -3.19 14.03 -15.80
N THR A 20 -2.64 15.22 -15.62
CA THR A 20 -1.62 15.54 -14.62
C THR A 20 -2.29 15.33 -13.26
N THR A 21 -2.45 14.08 -12.86
CA THR A 21 -2.88 13.72 -11.52
C THR A 21 -1.70 14.05 -10.60
N THR A 22 -1.76 15.24 -10.02
CA THR A 22 -0.97 15.65 -8.85
C THR A 22 -1.29 14.79 -7.61
N ASP A 23 -2.25 13.89 -7.71
CA ASP A 23 -2.58 12.91 -6.68
C ASP A 23 -1.51 11.82 -6.61
N SER A 24 -0.97 11.62 -5.41
CA SER A 24 -0.05 10.52 -5.13
C SER A 24 -0.71 9.20 -5.56
N PRO A 25 -0.05 8.34 -6.37
CA PRO A 25 -0.65 7.12 -6.90
C PRO A 25 -0.99 6.09 -5.80
N ILE A 26 -0.53 6.33 -4.57
CA ILE A 26 -0.74 5.46 -3.42
C ILE A 26 -1.75 6.10 -2.47
N ALA A 27 -2.76 5.31 -2.10
CA ALA A 27 -3.72 5.68 -1.07
C ALA A 27 -3.02 5.92 0.29
N PRO A 28 -3.50 6.89 1.10
CA PRO A 28 -2.92 7.15 2.40
C PRO A 28 -3.02 5.93 3.31
N SER A 29 -2.02 5.76 4.17
CA SER A 29 -1.99 4.67 5.13
C SER A 29 -3.07 4.82 6.19
N LYS A 30 -3.76 3.72 6.55
CA LYS A 30 -4.80 3.70 7.58
C LYS A 30 -4.23 3.64 9.00
N VAL A 31 -3.23 4.48 9.31
CA VAL A 31 -2.46 4.42 10.58
C VAL A 31 -3.35 4.44 11.80
N GLY A 32 -4.38 5.31 11.82
CA GLY A 32 -5.31 5.40 12.94
C GLY A 32 -6.10 4.10 13.19
N GLN A 33 -6.54 3.43 12.13
CA GLN A 33 -7.23 2.14 12.26
C GLN A 33 -6.25 1.05 12.74
N ILE A 34 -5.05 1.02 12.18
CA ILE A 34 -3.99 0.09 12.58
C ILE A 34 -3.69 0.27 14.07
N LEU A 35 -3.47 1.50 14.52
CA LEU A 35 -3.15 1.81 15.91
C LEU A 35 -4.27 1.40 16.88
N ARG A 36 -5.54 1.62 16.52
CA ARG A 36 -6.69 1.15 17.32
C ARG A 36 -6.70 -0.36 17.46
N VAL A 37 -6.56 -1.09 16.36
CA VAL A 37 -6.55 -2.56 16.37
C VAL A 37 -5.33 -3.07 17.13
N SER A 38 -4.15 -2.49 16.91
CA SER A 38 -2.93 -2.81 17.63
C SER A 38 -3.12 -2.64 19.14
N LEU A 39 -3.70 -1.54 19.62
CA LEU A 39 -3.91 -1.32 21.05
C LEU A 39 -4.78 -2.40 21.70
N ILE A 40 -5.83 -2.87 21.01
CA ILE A 40 -6.71 -3.94 21.52
C ILE A 40 -5.91 -5.21 21.84
N PHE A 41 -4.87 -5.51 21.06
CA PHE A 41 -4.03 -6.69 21.28
C PHE A 41 -2.82 -6.41 22.18
N PHE A 42 -2.17 -5.25 22.02
CA PHE A 42 -0.97 -4.91 22.78
C PHE A 42 -1.26 -4.66 24.25
N VAL A 43 -2.37 -4.00 24.60
CA VAL A 43 -2.70 -3.69 26.00
C VAL A 43 -2.82 -4.97 26.87
N PRO A 44 -3.66 -5.97 26.52
CA PRO A 44 -3.74 -7.20 27.30
C PRO A 44 -2.43 -8.00 27.25
N TYR A 45 -1.73 -8.03 26.11
CA TYR A 45 -0.45 -8.73 25.98
C TYR A 45 0.63 -8.15 26.92
N LEU A 46 0.78 -6.83 26.95
CA LEU A 46 1.72 -6.15 27.83
C LEU A 46 1.31 -6.33 29.31
N TYR A 47 0.02 -6.25 29.64
CA TYR A 47 -0.45 -6.55 30.99
C TYR A 47 -0.06 -7.96 31.46
N LEU A 48 -0.27 -8.97 30.61
CA LEU A 48 0.06 -10.35 30.95
C LEU A 48 1.57 -10.51 31.21
N ILE A 49 2.40 -9.93 30.37
CA ILE A 49 3.85 -10.05 30.46
C ILE A 49 4.42 -9.29 31.66
N PHE A 50 3.98 -8.05 31.87
CA PHE A 50 4.60 -7.17 32.85
C PHE A 50 3.99 -7.31 34.24
N SER A 51 2.69 -7.60 34.35
CA SER A 51 1.97 -7.60 35.62
C SER A 51 1.45 -8.97 36.07
N HIS A 52 0.92 -9.80 35.17
CA HIS A 52 0.28 -11.06 35.57
C HIS A 52 1.28 -12.20 35.76
N TYR A 53 2.19 -12.39 34.81
CA TYR A 53 3.14 -13.50 34.83
C TYR A 53 4.49 -13.11 35.45
N LYS A 54 5.03 -14.04 36.24
CA LYS A 54 6.40 -13.97 36.78
C LYS A 54 7.40 -14.44 35.71
N ILE A 55 7.62 -13.57 34.73
CA ILE A 55 8.61 -13.78 33.67
C ILE A 55 9.94 -13.17 34.13
N ASP A 56 11.05 -13.82 33.77
CA ASP A 56 12.40 -13.32 33.96
C ASP A 56 12.60 -11.91 33.38
N SER A 57 13.36 -11.05 34.06
CA SER A 57 13.55 -9.65 33.66
C SER A 57 14.30 -9.49 32.34
N ASP A 58 15.27 -10.37 32.06
CA ASP A 58 16.03 -10.34 30.81
C ASP A 58 15.16 -10.81 29.64
N LEU A 59 14.28 -11.77 29.88
CA LEU A 59 13.28 -12.20 28.90
C LEU A 59 12.25 -11.08 28.62
N LYS A 60 11.73 -10.40 29.65
CA LYS A 60 10.84 -9.22 29.47
C LYS A 60 11.52 -8.13 28.65
N ARG A 61 12.79 -7.83 28.95
CA ARG A 61 13.59 -6.85 28.21
C ARG A 61 13.77 -7.24 26.74
N SER A 62 14.06 -8.52 26.48
CA SER A 62 14.24 -9.04 25.12
C SER A 62 12.95 -8.94 24.30
N ILE A 63 11.81 -9.29 24.90
CA ILE A 63 10.49 -9.14 24.27
C ILE A 63 10.21 -7.66 23.96
N LEU A 64 10.48 -6.76 24.91
CA LEU A 64 10.24 -5.34 24.74
C LEU A 64 11.10 -4.74 23.61
N ILE A 65 12.39 -5.07 23.58
CA ILE A 65 13.30 -4.62 22.51
C ILE A 65 12.81 -5.11 21.15
N ASN A 66 12.43 -6.39 21.04
CA ASN A 66 11.92 -6.93 19.79
C ASN A 66 10.63 -6.21 19.34
N ALA A 67 9.69 -6.00 20.26
CA ALA A 67 8.44 -5.33 19.96
C ALA A 67 8.66 -3.88 19.49
N ILE A 68 9.54 -3.13 20.16
CA ILE A 68 9.88 -1.75 19.79
C ILE A 68 10.58 -1.73 18.42
N LEU A 69 11.57 -2.59 18.23
CA LEU A 69 12.34 -2.63 16.98
C LEU A 69 11.45 -3.00 15.78
N SER A 70 10.58 -4.00 15.94
CA SER A 70 9.62 -4.41 14.91
C SER A 70 8.60 -3.32 14.61
N SER A 71 8.11 -2.61 15.64
CA SER A 71 7.18 -1.48 15.47
C SER A 71 7.84 -0.31 14.76
N ALA A 72 9.08 0.02 15.11
CA ALA A 72 9.87 1.05 14.43
C ALA A 72 10.10 0.67 12.96
N GLY A 73 10.50 -0.58 12.70
CA GLY A 73 10.65 -1.12 11.35
C GLY A 73 9.37 -0.98 10.52
N PHE A 74 8.22 -1.35 11.08
CA PHE A 74 6.92 -1.20 10.43
C PHE A 74 6.63 0.25 10.02
N VAL A 75 6.86 1.22 10.91
CA VAL A 75 6.64 2.65 10.63
C VAL A 75 7.60 3.16 9.55
N VAL A 76 8.87 2.75 9.61
CA VAL A 76 9.87 3.07 8.58
C VAL A 76 9.44 2.51 7.23
N THR A 77 9.03 1.25 7.16
CA THR A 77 8.53 0.62 5.92
C THR A 77 7.33 1.39 5.37
N LEU A 78 6.34 1.73 6.21
CA LEU A 78 5.16 2.46 5.79
C LEU A 78 5.51 3.84 5.21
N SER A 79 6.49 4.52 5.80
CA SER A 79 7.01 5.81 5.34
C SER A 79 7.84 5.68 4.05
N MET A 80 8.46 4.51 3.83
CA MET A 80 9.26 4.21 2.65
C MET A 80 8.41 3.84 1.42
N ILE A 81 7.22 3.27 1.57
CA ILE A 81 6.32 2.94 0.45
C ILE A 81 6.13 4.10 -0.55
N PRO A 82 5.76 5.34 -0.15
CA PRO A 82 5.61 6.43 -1.10
C PRO A 82 6.93 6.86 -1.77
N VAL A 83 8.07 6.67 -1.11
CA VAL A 83 9.38 6.98 -1.68
C VAL A 83 9.78 5.92 -2.71
N ALA A 84 9.68 4.65 -2.35
CA ALA A 84 10.01 3.51 -3.21
C ALA A 84 9.10 3.43 -4.44
N SER A 85 7.79 3.71 -4.29
CA SER A 85 6.82 3.69 -5.40
C SER A 85 7.24 4.56 -6.59
N ARG A 86 7.73 5.77 -6.31
CA ARG A 86 8.19 6.70 -7.36
C ARG A 86 9.35 6.11 -8.14
N TYR A 87 10.23 5.38 -7.47
CA TYR A 87 11.39 4.75 -8.09
C TYR A 87 10.97 3.54 -8.96
N VAL A 88 10.12 2.65 -8.43
CA VAL A 88 9.67 1.47 -9.18
C VAL A 88 8.82 1.86 -10.40
N LEU A 89 7.94 2.86 -10.26
CA LEU A 89 7.17 3.42 -11.39
C LEU A 89 8.08 3.98 -12.49
N ARG A 90 9.16 4.70 -12.13
CA ARG A 90 10.15 5.22 -13.11
C ARG A 90 10.92 4.12 -13.82
N ARG A 91 11.10 2.97 -13.17
CA ARG A 91 11.79 1.80 -13.73
C ARG A 91 10.84 0.87 -14.51
N ASN A 92 9.60 1.29 -14.76
CA ASN A 92 8.55 0.48 -15.37
C ASN A 92 8.25 -0.83 -14.60
N LEU A 93 8.50 -0.84 -13.29
CA LEU A 93 8.16 -1.93 -12.37
C LEU A 93 6.79 -1.64 -11.76
N PHE A 94 5.74 -1.76 -12.58
CA PHE A 94 4.36 -1.51 -12.17
C PHE A 94 3.40 -2.51 -12.83
N GLY A 95 2.24 -2.70 -12.21
CA GLY A 95 1.14 -3.47 -12.75
C GLY A 95 -0.16 -2.68 -12.78
N TYR A 96 -1.18 -3.28 -13.39
CA TYR A 96 -2.57 -2.83 -13.23
C TYR A 96 -3.33 -3.86 -12.40
N ASP A 97 -4.27 -3.40 -11.58
CA ASP A 97 -5.14 -4.30 -10.82
C ASP A 97 -6.14 -4.98 -11.78
N ILE A 98 -5.84 -6.22 -12.15
CA ILE A 98 -6.65 -7.02 -13.09
C ILE A 98 -8.07 -7.30 -12.57
N ASN A 99 -8.25 -7.33 -11.24
CA ASN A 99 -9.55 -7.53 -10.63
C ASN A 99 -10.44 -6.28 -10.73
N LYS A 100 -9.88 -5.15 -11.15
CA LYS A 100 -10.57 -3.86 -11.31
C LYS A 100 -10.64 -3.40 -12.77
N LYS A 101 -10.45 -4.32 -13.72
CA LYS A 101 -10.49 -4.03 -15.15
C LYS A 101 -11.81 -3.35 -15.53
N GLY A 102 -11.72 -2.27 -16.31
CA GLY A 102 -12.88 -1.48 -16.74
C GLY A 102 -13.34 -0.40 -15.75
N THR A 103 -12.76 -0.35 -14.54
CA THR A 103 -13.00 0.75 -13.59
C THR A 103 -11.89 1.80 -13.68
N ARG A 104 -12.16 3.04 -13.24
CA ARG A 104 -11.13 4.10 -13.11
C ARG A 104 -9.96 3.68 -12.20
N GLN A 105 -10.21 2.77 -11.26
CA GLN A 105 -9.17 2.28 -10.35
C GLN A 105 -8.27 1.22 -11.01
N GLY A 106 -8.78 0.46 -11.98
CA GLY A 106 -8.01 -0.52 -12.74
C GLY A 106 -7.01 0.10 -13.73
N SER A 107 -7.13 1.39 -14.03
CA SER A 107 -6.15 2.14 -14.85
C SER A 107 -5.02 2.77 -14.04
N VAL A 108 -5.01 2.63 -12.71
CA VAL A 108 -3.95 3.13 -11.85
C VAL A 108 -2.76 2.17 -11.88
N LYS A 109 -1.56 2.73 -12.08
CA LYS A 109 -0.31 1.97 -11.96
C LYS A 109 -0.03 1.71 -10.49
N VAL A 110 -0.07 0.44 -10.11
CA VAL A 110 0.27 -0.06 -8.77
C VAL A 110 1.68 -0.64 -8.74
#